data_AF-A0A478FSY3-F1
#
_entry.id   AF-A0A478FSY3-F1
#
_cell.length_a   1.000
_cell.length_b   1.000
_cell.length_c   1.000
_cell.angle_alpha   90.00
_cell.angle_beta   90.00
_cell.angle_gamma   90.00
#
_symmetry.space_group_name_H-M   'P 1'
#
loop_
_entity.id
_entity.type
_entity.pdbx_description
1 polymer ?
#
loop_
_entity_poly.entity_id
_entity_poly.type
_entity_poly.pdbx_seq_one_letter_code
_entity_poly.pdbx_strand_id
1 'polypeptide(L)'
;MKIPLKVVFSLIMAACGGLGAGVDIYLRNSKFDNIEVSDEPGHDQESRSLSDSSTPINKSSVNTYPDGTFGKQLATNKFAPVYSSTSDSVFQNILLQGLLTFNNKPIVYQKDQLFTGNPVVTVSPQVRNISNKNFYLYEKQNDSVISSYKESCIAALQKPYTSSDSTSEAELKKLEHWCTQPKVKHVLSRHGFELIKDSDGFKEVIAGGWFKKDGDTKYWEKQSFIKKGHIDNFLGDKSSTGINSKSDVSYAHVAKLKSRCSAALERPFIRETFYMPKEYWEKDTTVTYSSRFLDEFQEAVIFCTKSRTAEKYIVDTLKGKAKETSELDSQDVCYLANKVNDLKNLKTFDPFGGNGFWCAVKLLYKEN
;
A
#
# COMPACT_ATOMS: atom_id res chain seq x y z
N MET A 1 -47.55 25.30 -49.66
CA MET A 1 -46.29 25.91 -49.17
C MET A 1 -46.40 26.04 -47.65
N LYS A 2 -45.84 25.07 -46.90
CA LYS A 2 -45.86 25.00 -45.44
C LYS A 2 -44.46 24.55 -45.00
N ILE A 3 -43.78 25.36 -44.21
CA ILE A 3 -42.49 25.05 -43.59
C ILE A 3 -42.79 24.56 -42.17
N PRO A 4 -42.37 23.36 -41.74
CA PRO A 4 -42.44 23.00 -40.34
C PRO A 4 -41.16 23.40 -39.60
N LEU A 5 -41.43 23.98 -38.43
CA LEU A 5 -40.55 24.48 -37.39
C LEU A 5 -39.60 23.37 -36.89
N LYS A 6 -38.28 23.58 -36.99
CA LYS A 6 -37.28 22.78 -36.27
C LYS A 6 -37.13 23.35 -34.86
N VAL A 7 -37.60 22.60 -33.86
CA VAL A 7 -37.29 22.82 -32.45
C VAL A 7 -35.84 22.40 -32.22
N VAL A 8 -34.99 23.35 -31.86
CA VAL A 8 -33.60 23.11 -31.45
C VAL A 8 -33.59 22.86 -29.94
N PHE A 9 -33.46 21.60 -29.54
CA PHE A 9 -33.10 21.24 -28.17
C PHE A 9 -31.61 21.52 -27.97
N SER A 10 -31.27 22.60 -27.25
CA SER A 10 -29.92 22.81 -26.74
C SER A 10 -29.70 21.87 -25.56
N LEU A 11 -28.96 20.79 -25.81
CA LEU A 11 -28.42 19.91 -24.79
C LEU A 11 -27.23 20.62 -24.13
N ILE A 12 -27.44 21.27 -22.99
CA ILE A 12 -26.34 21.73 -22.14
C ILE A 12 -25.75 20.50 -21.47
N MET A 13 -24.75 19.88 -22.10
CA MET A 13 -23.84 18.97 -21.42
C MET A 13 -22.96 19.80 -20.49
N ALA A 14 -23.32 19.84 -19.21
CA ALA A 14 -22.40 20.24 -18.16
C ALA A 14 -21.28 19.18 -18.11
N ALA A 15 -20.14 19.51 -18.72
CA ALA A 15 -18.91 18.77 -18.60
C ALA A 15 -18.35 18.94 -17.18
N CYS A 16 -18.81 18.12 -16.23
CA CYS A 16 -18.10 17.89 -14.98
C CYS A 16 -16.83 17.10 -15.30
N GLY A 17 -15.69 17.79 -15.40
CA GLY A 17 -14.38 17.17 -15.52
C GLY A 17 -14.13 16.23 -14.34
N GLY A 18 -14.18 14.93 -14.60
CA GLY A 18 -14.02 13.89 -13.60
C GLY A 18 -12.58 13.80 -13.07
N LEU A 19 -12.33 14.42 -11.93
CA LEU A 19 -11.16 14.19 -11.05
C LEU A 19 -11.27 12.85 -10.28
N GLY A 20 -12.00 11.86 -10.82
CA GLY A 20 -12.43 10.64 -10.11
C GLY A 20 -11.63 9.37 -10.40
N ALA A 21 -10.65 9.40 -11.30
CA ALA A 21 -9.93 8.19 -11.71
C ALA A 21 -9.28 7.47 -10.53
N GLY A 22 -8.75 8.22 -9.55
CA GLY A 22 -8.15 7.69 -8.32
C GLY A 22 -9.06 6.80 -7.49
N VAL A 23 -10.35 7.10 -7.42
CA VAL A 23 -11.30 6.40 -6.53
C VAL A 23 -12.10 5.32 -7.27
N ASP A 24 -12.37 5.52 -8.56
CA ASP A 24 -13.01 4.50 -9.42
C ASP A 24 -12.10 3.24 -9.58
N ILE A 25 -10.77 3.41 -9.42
CA ILE A 25 -9.78 2.32 -9.31
C ILE A 25 -10.11 1.36 -8.15
N TYR A 26 -10.44 1.89 -6.97
CA TYR A 26 -10.62 1.09 -5.76
C TYR A 26 -11.97 0.38 -5.69
N LEU A 27 -12.99 0.90 -6.39
CA LEU A 27 -14.33 0.33 -6.40
C LEU A 27 -14.52 -0.71 -7.53
N ARG A 28 -13.78 -0.61 -8.65
CA ARG A 28 -13.92 -1.55 -9.78
C ARG A 28 -13.05 -2.80 -9.70
N ASN A 29 -11.94 -2.78 -8.95
CA ASN A 29 -11.03 -3.93 -8.83
C ASN A 29 -11.51 -5.02 -7.84
N SER A 30 -12.75 -4.98 -7.35
CA SER A 30 -13.28 -5.87 -6.31
C SER A 30 -13.62 -7.31 -6.74
N LYS A 31 -12.91 -7.85 -7.75
CA LYS A 31 -12.88 -9.29 -8.05
C LYS A 31 -11.62 -9.86 -7.39
N PHE A 32 -11.74 -10.31 -6.16
CA PHE A 32 -10.67 -11.02 -5.45
C PHE A 32 -11.19 -12.39 -5.05
N ASP A 33 -10.48 -13.42 -5.52
CA ASP A 33 -10.64 -14.78 -5.04
C ASP A 33 -10.17 -14.84 -3.58
N ASN A 34 -10.94 -15.54 -2.75
CA ASN A 34 -10.65 -15.74 -1.34
C ASN A 34 -9.22 -16.27 -1.17
N ILE A 35 -8.38 -15.55 -0.41
CA ILE A 35 -7.07 -16.04 0.00
C ILE A 35 -7.32 -17.13 1.04
N GLU A 36 -7.42 -18.38 0.59
CA GLU A 36 -7.22 -19.53 1.47
C GLU A 36 -5.75 -19.54 1.90
N VAL A 37 -5.56 -19.39 3.22
CA VAL A 37 -4.31 -19.71 3.91
C VAL A 37 -4.38 -21.21 4.16
N SER A 38 -3.73 -21.99 3.32
CA SER A 38 -3.52 -23.40 3.57
C SER A 38 -2.50 -23.54 4.69
N ASP A 39 -2.97 -23.93 5.87
CA ASP A 39 -2.13 -24.46 6.93
C ASP A 39 -1.71 -25.88 6.53
N GLU A 40 -0.51 -26.02 5.97
CA GLU A 40 0.13 -27.34 5.85
C GLU A 40 0.86 -27.70 7.15
N PRO A 41 0.79 -28.99 7.58
CA PRO A 41 1.34 -29.43 8.85
C PRO A 41 2.85 -29.62 8.75
N GLY A 42 3.60 -28.78 9.48
CA GLY A 42 5.03 -28.94 9.71
C GLY A 42 5.30 -29.61 11.06
N HIS A 43 5.87 -30.81 10.99
CA HIS A 43 6.34 -31.69 12.06
C HIS A 43 7.07 -31.01 13.26
N ASP A 44 6.71 -31.53 14.44
CA ASP A 44 7.53 -31.78 15.64
C ASP A 44 8.61 -30.77 16.05
N GLN A 45 8.33 -29.96 17.08
CA GLN A 45 9.35 -29.62 18.09
C GLN A 45 8.76 -29.50 19.50
N GLU A 46 9.50 -30.12 20.42
CA GLU A 46 9.27 -30.40 21.83
C GLU A 46 8.74 -29.25 22.69
N SER A 47 7.74 -29.61 23.49
CA SER A 47 7.25 -28.89 24.67
C SER A 47 8.35 -28.64 25.70
N ARG A 48 8.60 -27.38 26.04
CA ARG A 48 9.12 -26.98 27.35
C ARG A 48 8.07 -26.16 28.08
N SER A 49 7.52 -26.75 29.12
CA SER A 49 6.64 -26.13 30.09
C SER A 49 7.40 -25.11 30.93
N LEU A 50 6.90 -23.89 30.98
CA LEU A 50 7.28 -22.88 31.97
C LEU A 50 6.01 -22.35 32.64
N SER A 51 6.11 -22.33 33.96
CA SER A 51 5.05 -22.32 34.96
C SER A 51 4.27 -21.01 35.04
N ASP A 52 2.99 -21.18 35.34
CA ASP A 52 1.99 -20.17 35.67
C ASP A 52 2.42 -19.14 36.72
N SER A 53 2.14 -17.88 36.42
CA SER A 53 1.79 -16.86 37.41
C SER A 53 0.96 -15.78 36.72
N SER A 54 -0.34 -16.04 36.55
CA SER A 54 -1.29 -15.06 36.00
C SER A 54 -2.07 -14.36 37.11
N THR A 55 -1.73 -13.09 37.33
CA THR A 55 -2.56 -12.10 38.01
C THR A 55 -3.85 -11.88 37.20
N PRO A 56 -5.03 -11.62 37.80
CA PRO A 56 -6.28 -11.50 37.05
C PRO A 56 -6.25 -10.29 36.13
N ILE A 57 -6.14 -10.52 34.82
CA ILE A 57 -6.32 -9.50 33.80
C ILE A 57 -7.81 -9.13 33.78
N ASN A 58 -8.09 -7.90 34.18
CA ASN A 58 -9.39 -7.26 34.06
C ASN A 58 -9.90 -7.43 32.61
N LYS A 59 -10.98 -8.21 32.43
CA LYS A 59 -11.62 -8.46 31.13
C LYS A 59 -12.14 -7.14 30.58
N SER A 60 -11.29 -6.47 29.79
CA SER A 60 -11.71 -5.40 28.90
C SER A 60 -12.87 -5.92 28.05
N SER A 61 -14.02 -5.25 28.12
CA SER A 61 -15.22 -5.60 27.35
C SER A 61 -14.83 -5.76 25.89
N VAL A 62 -14.94 -6.97 25.36
CA VAL A 62 -14.63 -7.25 23.96
C VAL A 62 -15.64 -6.48 23.13
N ASN A 63 -15.21 -5.41 22.45
CA ASN A 63 -16.04 -4.68 21.52
C ASN A 63 -16.41 -5.62 20.38
N THR A 64 -17.65 -6.10 20.35
CA THR A 64 -18.18 -6.97 19.28
C THR A 64 -19.41 -6.34 18.64
N TYR A 65 -19.51 -6.43 17.32
CA TYR A 65 -20.71 -6.03 16.59
C TYR A 65 -21.84 -7.07 16.78
N PRO A 66 -23.12 -6.65 16.82
CA PRO A 66 -24.27 -7.56 16.89
C PRO A 66 -24.32 -8.51 15.69
N ASP A 67 -24.89 -9.70 15.90
CA ASP A 67 -25.11 -10.66 14.83
C ASP A 67 -26.01 -10.09 13.72
N GLY A 68 -25.76 -10.50 12.47
CA GLY A 68 -26.50 -10.01 11.30
C GLY A 68 -26.10 -8.62 10.79
N THR A 69 -25.02 -8.03 11.31
CA THR A 69 -24.51 -6.72 10.85
C THR A 69 -23.29 -6.85 9.93
N PHE A 70 -22.99 -5.79 9.16
CA PHE A 70 -21.74 -5.72 8.38
C PHE A 70 -20.49 -5.91 9.23
N GLY A 71 -20.44 -5.29 10.41
CA GLY A 71 -19.31 -5.40 11.33
C GLY A 71 -19.08 -6.84 11.78
N LYS A 72 -20.15 -7.60 12.05
CA LYS A 72 -20.03 -9.02 12.37
C LYS A 72 -19.53 -9.81 11.17
N GLN A 73 -20.07 -9.59 9.97
CA GLN A 73 -19.66 -10.32 8.77
C GLN A 73 -18.18 -10.09 8.44
N LEU A 74 -17.69 -8.85 8.55
CA LEU A 74 -16.27 -8.54 8.36
C LEU A 74 -15.38 -9.27 9.37
N ALA A 75 -15.79 -9.33 10.64
CA ALA A 75 -15.06 -10.09 11.66
C ALA A 75 -15.04 -11.60 11.35
N THR A 76 -16.16 -12.17 10.89
CA THR A 76 -16.24 -13.56 10.42
C THR A 76 -15.29 -13.82 9.24
N ASN A 77 -15.17 -12.84 8.34
CA ASN A 77 -14.23 -12.86 7.22
C ASN A 77 -12.77 -12.57 7.64
N LYS A 78 -12.45 -12.60 8.95
CA LYS A 78 -11.12 -12.40 9.53
C LYS A 78 -10.54 -10.99 9.30
N PHE A 79 -11.37 -10.02 8.97
CA PHE A 79 -11.00 -8.60 9.04
C PHE A 79 -11.16 -8.10 10.48
N ALA A 80 -10.51 -6.97 10.77
CA ALA A 80 -10.64 -6.29 12.05
C ALA A 80 -11.46 -5.01 11.85
N PRO A 81 -12.79 -5.02 12.03
CA PRO A 81 -13.60 -3.81 12.00
C PRO A 81 -13.06 -2.75 12.95
N VAL A 82 -13.28 -1.48 12.60
CA VAL A 82 -13.02 -0.37 13.53
C VAL A 82 -14.13 -0.29 14.59
N TYR A 83 -13.81 0.28 15.75
CA TYR A 83 -14.73 0.50 16.87
C TYR A 83 -14.65 1.96 17.35
N SER A 84 -15.56 2.37 18.22
CA SER A 84 -15.48 3.69 18.88
C SER A 84 -14.16 3.89 19.64
N SER A 85 -13.59 2.79 20.17
CA SER A 85 -12.29 2.77 20.84
C SER A 85 -11.09 2.73 19.89
N THR A 86 -11.29 2.55 18.58
CA THR A 86 -10.17 2.56 17.62
C THR A 86 -9.57 3.96 17.56
N SER A 87 -8.24 4.04 17.62
CA SER A 87 -7.53 5.32 17.63
C SER A 87 -7.68 6.06 16.31
N ASP A 88 -7.69 7.39 16.40
CA ASP A 88 -7.85 8.29 15.26
C ASP A 88 -6.73 8.12 14.22
N SER A 89 -5.53 7.76 14.68
CA SER A 89 -4.40 7.41 13.81
C SER A 89 -4.71 6.27 12.85
N VAL A 90 -5.55 5.30 13.21
CA VAL A 90 -5.95 4.21 12.31
C VAL A 90 -6.86 4.75 11.21
N PHE A 91 -7.81 5.63 11.54
CA PHE A 91 -8.69 6.27 10.56
C PHE A 91 -7.92 7.18 9.60
N GLN A 92 -6.94 7.92 10.11
CA GLN A 92 -6.01 8.69 9.27
C GLN A 92 -5.29 7.78 8.26
N ASN A 93 -4.76 6.64 8.72
CA ASN A 93 -4.09 5.67 7.83
C ASN A 93 -5.04 5.04 6.80
N ILE A 94 -6.29 4.72 7.19
CA ILE A 94 -7.31 4.23 6.27
C ILE A 94 -7.54 5.22 5.13
N LEU A 95 -7.72 6.52 5.43
CA LEU A 95 -7.94 7.54 4.40
C LEU A 95 -6.71 7.76 3.51
N LEU A 96 -5.50 7.54 4.04
CA LEU A 96 -4.27 7.68 3.30
C LEU A 96 -3.90 6.44 2.47
N GLN A 97 -4.56 5.29 2.67
CA GLN A 97 -4.15 4.03 2.03
C GLN A 97 -4.23 4.09 0.51
N GLY A 98 -5.27 4.72 -0.05
CA GLY A 98 -5.53 4.74 -1.48
C GLY A 98 -4.74 5.79 -2.26
N LEU A 99 -3.77 6.44 -1.62
CA LEU A 99 -3.13 7.62 -2.17
C LEU A 99 -1.81 7.27 -2.83
N LEU A 100 -1.74 7.49 -4.14
CA LEU A 100 -0.45 7.65 -4.82
C LEU A 100 -0.24 9.12 -5.16
N THR A 101 0.89 9.68 -4.73
CA THR A 101 1.20 11.09 -4.95
C THR A 101 1.87 11.24 -6.30
N PHE A 102 1.16 11.73 -7.31
CA PHE A 102 1.82 12.05 -8.57
C PHE A 102 1.74 13.52 -8.98
N ASN A 103 0.77 14.31 -8.46
CA ASN A 103 0.50 15.63 -9.07
C ASN A 103 0.24 16.77 -8.09
N ASN A 104 0.55 16.63 -6.79
CA ASN A 104 0.33 17.70 -5.80
C ASN A 104 -1.10 18.29 -5.86
N LYS A 105 -2.10 17.43 -6.09
CA LYS A 105 -3.52 17.80 -6.15
C LYS A 105 -4.25 17.26 -4.92
N PRO A 106 -5.18 18.03 -4.34
CA PRO A 106 -6.08 17.49 -3.32
C PRO A 106 -6.89 16.31 -3.86
N ILE A 107 -7.10 15.31 -3.01
CA ILE A 107 -7.96 14.18 -3.30
C ILE A 107 -9.26 14.37 -2.54
N VAL A 108 -10.36 14.43 -3.27
CA VAL A 108 -11.69 14.63 -2.69
C VAL A 108 -12.47 13.33 -2.79
N TYR A 109 -12.67 12.68 -1.65
CA TYR A 109 -13.63 11.60 -1.51
C TYR A 109 -15.01 12.22 -1.37
N GLN A 110 -15.86 11.97 -2.36
CA GLN A 110 -17.23 12.46 -2.38
C GLN A 110 -18.09 11.69 -1.36
N LYS A 111 -19.24 12.29 -1.02
CA LYS A 111 -20.25 11.65 -0.18
C LYS A 111 -20.68 10.32 -0.80
N ASP A 112 -20.88 9.31 0.04
CA ASP A 112 -21.32 7.96 -0.33
C ASP A 112 -20.41 7.19 -1.31
N GLN A 113 -19.24 7.76 -1.63
CA GLN A 113 -18.28 7.18 -2.55
C GLN A 113 -17.51 6.01 -1.92
N LEU A 114 -16.95 6.22 -0.72
CA LEU A 114 -16.15 5.22 -0.03
C LEU A 114 -17.03 4.08 0.50
N PHE A 115 -18.18 4.43 1.07
CA PHE A 115 -19.24 3.55 1.54
C PHE A 115 -20.50 4.38 1.80
N THR A 116 -21.66 3.75 1.85
CA THR A 116 -22.95 4.43 2.02
C THR A 116 -23.02 5.11 3.40
N GLY A 117 -23.06 6.44 3.39
CA GLY A 117 -23.07 7.31 4.57
C GLY A 117 -21.74 7.99 4.89
N ASN A 118 -20.67 7.77 4.10
CA ASN A 118 -19.40 8.47 4.33
C ASN A 118 -19.55 9.98 4.02
N PRO A 119 -18.92 10.87 4.81
CA PRO A 119 -18.89 12.30 4.54
C PRO A 119 -17.95 12.63 3.38
N VAL A 120 -18.01 13.86 2.87
CA VAL A 120 -16.97 14.38 1.98
C VAL A 120 -15.68 14.51 2.78
N VAL A 121 -14.58 13.98 2.26
CA VAL A 121 -13.24 14.07 2.86
C VAL A 121 -12.28 14.60 1.83
N THR A 122 -11.50 15.63 2.17
CA THR A 122 -10.49 16.20 1.29
C THR A 122 -9.11 16.01 1.88
N VAL A 123 -8.29 15.22 1.21
CA VAL A 123 -6.89 15.02 1.57
C VAL A 123 -6.02 15.97 0.76
N SER A 124 -5.48 16.98 1.43
CA SER A 124 -4.62 17.99 0.81
C SER A 124 -3.18 17.52 0.71
N PRO A 125 -2.48 17.83 -0.38
CA PRO A 125 -1.07 17.51 -0.52
C PRO A 125 -0.22 18.50 0.29
N GLN A 126 0.93 18.02 0.77
CA GLN A 126 1.96 18.82 1.44
C GLN A 126 3.28 18.62 0.71
N VAL A 127 4.07 19.68 0.57
CA VAL A 127 5.44 19.59 0.07
C VAL A 127 6.41 19.77 1.24
N ARG A 128 7.33 18.82 1.40
CA ARG A 128 8.49 18.96 2.30
C ARG A 128 9.76 19.06 1.48
N ASN A 129 10.64 19.98 1.86
CA ASN A 129 11.97 20.09 1.24
C ASN A 129 13.01 19.43 2.14
N ILE A 130 13.70 18.41 1.63
CA ILE A 130 14.78 17.71 2.34
C ILE A 130 15.99 17.67 1.42
N SER A 131 17.12 18.23 1.86
CA SER A 131 18.37 18.26 1.07
C SER A 131 18.17 18.82 -0.36
N ASN A 132 17.42 19.93 -0.49
CA ASN A 132 17.07 20.57 -1.77
C ASN A 132 16.21 19.71 -2.71
N LYS A 133 15.54 18.68 -2.19
CA LYS A 133 14.59 17.85 -2.93
C LYS A 133 13.18 18.01 -2.37
N ASN A 134 12.21 18.05 -3.27
CA ASN A 134 10.81 18.16 -2.93
C ASN A 134 10.17 16.77 -2.77
N PHE A 135 9.55 16.58 -1.61
CA PHE A 135 8.78 15.40 -1.23
C PHE A 135 7.31 15.78 -1.20
N TYR A 136 6.52 15.14 -2.05
CA TYR A 136 5.08 15.34 -2.11
C TYR A 136 4.42 14.30 -1.22
N LEU A 137 3.72 14.76 -0.20
CA LEU A 137 3.04 13.98 0.82
C LEU A 137 1.57 14.37 0.85
N TYR A 138 0.75 13.65 1.63
CA TYR A 138 -0.61 14.05 1.94
C TYR A 138 -0.76 14.30 3.43
N GLU A 139 -1.48 15.36 3.79
CA GLU A 139 -1.70 15.72 5.18
C GLU A 139 -2.66 14.74 5.85
N LYS A 140 -2.27 14.30 7.06
CA LYS A 140 -3.19 13.60 7.95
C LYS A 140 -4.35 14.54 8.28
N GLN A 141 -5.56 13.99 8.22
CA GLN A 141 -6.77 14.75 8.46
C GLN A 141 -6.87 15.20 9.92
N ASN A 142 -7.42 16.40 10.13
CA ASN A 142 -7.67 16.95 11.46
C ASN A 142 -8.77 16.16 12.21
N ASP A 143 -8.84 16.39 13.52
CA ASP A 143 -9.71 15.65 14.43
C ASP A 143 -11.20 15.76 14.07
N SER A 144 -11.65 16.89 13.53
CA SER A 144 -13.06 17.07 13.13
C SER A 144 -13.43 16.17 11.96
N VAL A 145 -12.58 16.12 10.92
CA VAL A 145 -12.80 15.25 9.76
C VAL A 145 -12.72 13.78 10.17
N ILE A 146 -11.75 13.42 11.01
CA ILE A 146 -11.59 12.04 11.50
C ILE A 146 -12.76 11.61 12.37
N SER A 147 -13.24 12.46 13.27
CA SER A 147 -14.39 12.16 14.12
C SER A 147 -15.65 11.90 13.28
N SER A 148 -15.94 12.77 12.31
CA SER A 148 -17.09 12.58 11.41
C SER A 148 -16.98 11.29 10.59
N TYR A 149 -15.81 11.00 10.02
CA TYR A 149 -15.58 9.77 9.27
C TYR A 149 -15.71 8.51 10.15
N LYS A 150 -15.16 8.56 11.37
CA LYS A 150 -15.24 7.50 12.37
C LYS A 150 -16.68 7.18 12.72
N GLU A 151 -17.49 8.19 13.05
CA GLU A 151 -18.91 8.02 13.34
C GLU A 151 -19.65 7.37 12.17
N SER A 152 -19.43 7.84 10.94
CA SER A 152 -20.01 7.24 9.74
C SER A 152 -19.62 5.76 9.55
N CYS A 153 -18.36 5.40 9.82
CA CYS A 153 -17.93 4.00 9.75
C CYS A 153 -18.66 3.13 10.79
N ILE A 154 -18.71 3.57 12.05
CA ILE A 154 -19.38 2.80 13.11
C ILE A 154 -20.87 2.63 12.80
N ALA A 155 -21.53 3.71 12.36
CA ALA A 155 -22.94 3.65 11.95
C ALA A 155 -23.15 2.69 10.77
N ALA A 156 -22.28 2.69 9.77
CA ALA A 156 -22.37 1.79 8.63
C ALA A 156 -22.14 0.32 9.02
N LEU A 157 -21.18 0.05 9.90
CA LEU A 157 -20.88 -1.30 10.38
C LEU A 157 -22.02 -1.92 11.22
N GLN A 158 -22.87 -1.10 11.82
CA GLN A 158 -24.04 -1.54 12.58
C GLN A 158 -25.26 -1.84 11.70
N LYS A 159 -25.24 -1.47 10.41
CA LYS A 159 -26.38 -1.75 9.51
C LYS A 159 -26.53 -3.26 9.26
N PRO A 160 -27.77 -3.74 9.01
CA PRO A 160 -28.02 -5.13 8.67
C PRO A 160 -27.29 -5.56 7.40
N TYR A 161 -26.79 -6.79 7.38
CA TYR A 161 -26.15 -7.43 6.24
C TYR A 161 -26.98 -8.64 5.78
N THR A 162 -27.20 -8.73 4.47
CA THR A 162 -27.91 -9.85 3.85
C THR A 162 -27.06 -10.45 2.72
N SER A 163 -26.57 -11.68 2.88
CA SER A 163 -25.67 -12.34 1.91
C SER A 163 -26.33 -12.68 0.57
N SER A 164 -27.67 -12.67 0.48
CA SER A 164 -28.40 -12.91 -0.78
C SER A 164 -28.62 -11.63 -1.60
N ASP A 165 -28.23 -10.47 -1.09
CA ASP A 165 -28.38 -9.17 -1.75
C ASP A 165 -27.04 -8.69 -2.31
N SER A 166 -26.98 -8.51 -3.63
CA SER A 166 -25.77 -8.04 -4.33
C SER A 166 -25.37 -6.62 -3.92
N THR A 167 -26.31 -5.79 -3.47
CA THR A 167 -26.04 -4.45 -2.95
C THR A 167 -25.33 -4.53 -1.61
N SER A 168 -25.81 -5.40 -0.72
CA SER A 168 -25.15 -5.70 0.56
C SER A 168 -23.74 -6.25 0.36
N GLU A 169 -23.53 -7.17 -0.59
CA GLU A 169 -22.18 -7.68 -0.92
C GLU A 169 -21.24 -6.58 -1.43
N ALA A 170 -21.71 -5.69 -2.30
CA ALA A 170 -20.92 -4.57 -2.80
C ALA A 170 -20.55 -3.58 -1.67
N GLU A 171 -21.49 -3.31 -0.77
CA GLU A 171 -21.27 -2.46 0.40
C GLU A 171 -20.31 -3.11 1.42
N LEU A 172 -20.40 -4.42 1.64
CA LEU A 172 -19.48 -5.16 2.50
C LEU A 172 -18.02 -4.98 2.03
N LYS A 173 -17.76 -5.08 0.72
CA LYS A 173 -16.42 -4.85 0.14
C LYS A 173 -15.92 -3.43 0.32
N LYS A 174 -16.81 -2.44 0.21
CA LYS A 174 -16.49 -1.04 0.52
C LYS A 174 -16.10 -0.87 1.99
N LEU A 175 -16.90 -1.41 2.91
CA LEU A 175 -16.64 -1.35 4.34
C LEU A 175 -15.40 -2.14 4.76
N GLU A 176 -15.11 -3.26 4.08
CA GLU A 176 -13.85 -3.99 4.23
C GLU A 176 -12.66 -3.07 3.97
N HIS A 177 -12.70 -2.28 2.89
CA HIS A 177 -11.61 -1.38 2.55
C HIS A 177 -11.51 -0.19 3.51
N TRP A 178 -12.64 0.41 3.87
CA TRP A 178 -12.69 1.75 4.45
C TRP A 178 -13.09 1.80 5.92
N CYS A 179 -13.57 0.70 6.52
CA CYS A 179 -13.96 0.65 7.93
C CYS A 179 -13.37 -0.58 8.66
N THR A 180 -12.22 -1.07 8.18
CA THR A 180 -11.41 -2.07 8.90
C THR A 180 -10.02 -1.54 9.16
N GLN A 181 -9.39 -2.02 10.23
CA GLN A 181 -8.01 -1.74 10.58
C GLN A 181 -7.10 -2.49 9.59
N PRO A 182 -6.47 -1.80 8.62
CA PRO A 182 -5.75 -2.48 7.57
C PRO A 182 -4.40 -2.99 8.08
N LYS A 183 -4.04 -4.19 7.64
CA LYS A 183 -2.68 -4.70 7.69
C LYS A 183 -1.98 -4.38 6.37
N VAL A 184 -0.65 -4.43 6.34
CA VAL A 184 0.14 -4.21 5.12
C VAL A 184 -0.36 -5.11 3.97
N LYS A 185 -0.62 -6.39 4.23
CA LYS A 185 -1.17 -7.32 3.22
C LYS A 185 -2.50 -6.87 2.61
N HIS A 186 -3.39 -6.30 3.42
CA HIS A 186 -4.70 -5.83 2.94
C HIS A 186 -4.51 -4.67 1.96
N VAL A 187 -3.62 -3.73 2.29
CA VAL A 187 -3.32 -2.59 1.41
C VAL A 187 -2.62 -3.05 0.14
N LEU A 188 -1.67 -3.99 0.21
CA LEU A 188 -1.04 -4.57 -1.00
C LEU A 188 -2.07 -5.15 -1.97
N SER A 189 -2.99 -5.97 -1.47
CA SER A 189 -4.07 -6.55 -2.28
C SER A 189 -5.01 -5.49 -2.85
N ARG A 190 -5.37 -4.46 -2.07
CA ARG A 190 -6.18 -3.31 -2.56
C ARG A 190 -5.49 -2.56 -3.69
N HIS A 191 -4.16 -2.54 -3.72
CA HIS A 191 -3.35 -1.98 -4.79
C HIS A 191 -3.01 -3.00 -5.90
N GLY A 192 -3.69 -4.15 -5.95
CA GLY A 192 -3.54 -5.14 -7.02
C GLY A 192 -2.17 -5.82 -7.04
N PHE A 193 -1.45 -5.84 -5.91
CA PHE A 193 -0.23 -6.65 -5.77
C PHE A 193 -0.58 -8.05 -5.29
N GLU A 194 0.02 -9.05 -5.94
CA GLU A 194 -0.09 -10.45 -5.53
C GLU A 194 1.06 -10.81 -4.62
N LEU A 195 0.79 -11.47 -3.49
CA LEU A 195 1.84 -11.92 -2.57
C LEU A 195 2.58 -13.13 -3.14
N ILE A 196 3.90 -13.22 -2.90
CA ILE A 196 4.70 -14.39 -3.22
C ILE A 196 4.35 -15.52 -2.24
N LYS A 197 4.09 -16.72 -2.75
CA LYS A 197 3.80 -17.91 -1.94
C LYS A 197 4.87 -19.00 -2.08
N ASP A 198 5.48 -19.11 -3.27
CA ASP A 198 6.42 -20.15 -3.63
C ASP A 198 7.89 -19.71 -3.53
N SER A 199 8.80 -20.69 -3.53
CA SER A 199 10.23 -20.45 -3.39
C SER A 199 10.86 -19.81 -4.62
N ASP A 200 10.34 -20.04 -5.84
CA ASP A 200 10.95 -19.47 -7.05
C ASP A 200 10.69 -17.97 -7.16
N GLY A 201 9.50 -17.51 -6.78
CA GLY A 201 9.18 -16.08 -6.68
C GLY A 201 10.11 -15.36 -5.70
N PHE A 202 10.41 -15.97 -4.55
CA PHE A 202 11.38 -15.40 -3.61
C PHE A 202 12.80 -15.40 -4.20
N LYS A 203 13.21 -16.46 -4.92
CA LYS A 203 14.51 -16.47 -5.61
C LYS A 203 14.61 -15.37 -6.66
N GLU A 204 13.53 -15.10 -7.40
CA GLU A 204 13.48 -14.01 -8.37
C GLU A 204 13.70 -12.65 -7.72
N VAL A 205 12.96 -12.35 -6.64
CA VAL A 205 13.10 -11.09 -5.90
C VAL A 205 14.51 -10.94 -5.33
N ILE A 206 15.06 -11.99 -4.70
CA ILE A 206 16.39 -11.93 -4.06
C ILE A 206 17.47 -11.68 -5.12
N ALA A 207 17.36 -12.31 -6.28
CA ALA A 207 18.28 -12.11 -7.40
C ALA A 207 18.04 -10.80 -8.18
N GLY A 208 16.94 -10.09 -7.90
CA GLY A 208 16.45 -8.95 -8.68
C GLY A 208 17.31 -7.70 -8.66
N GLY A 209 18.19 -7.56 -7.67
CA GLY A 209 19.22 -6.50 -7.67
C GLY A 209 19.39 -5.79 -6.34
N TRP A 210 18.37 -5.75 -5.47
CA TRP A 210 18.51 -5.13 -4.15
C TRP A 210 19.56 -5.78 -3.25
N PHE A 211 19.95 -7.02 -3.52
CA PHE A 211 21.04 -7.74 -2.82
C PHE A 211 22.31 -7.89 -3.68
N LYS A 212 22.40 -7.14 -4.78
CA LYS A 212 23.52 -7.18 -5.72
C LYS A 212 24.57 -6.11 -5.40
N LYS A 213 25.81 -6.39 -5.77
CA LYS A 213 26.89 -5.40 -5.87
C LYS A 213 27.13 -5.06 -7.34
N ASP A 214 27.13 -3.77 -7.67
CA ASP A 214 27.40 -3.28 -9.02
C ASP A 214 28.51 -2.22 -8.96
N GLY A 215 29.71 -2.58 -9.41
CA GLY A 215 30.93 -1.82 -9.14
C GLY A 215 31.13 -1.62 -7.63
N ASP A 216 31.21 -0.37 -7.19
CA ASP A 216 31.31 0.00 -5.77
C ASP A 216 29.94 0.12 -5.07
N THR A 217 28.84 0.04 -5.83
CA THR A 217 27.49 0.21 -5.28
C THR A 217 26.98 -1.10 -4.69
N LYS A 218 26.71 -1.09 -3.39
CA LYS A 218 26.04 -2.17 -2.66
C LYS A 218 24.57 -1.84 -2.49
N TYR A 219 23.70 -2.40 -3.34
CA TYR A 219 22.27 -2.04 -3.30
C TYR A 219 21.58 -2.45 -2.00
N TRP A 220 22.12 -3.44 -1.28
CA TRP A 220 21.57 -3.85 0.01
C TRP A 220 21.72 -2.77 1.09
N GLU A 221 22.65 -1.84 0.91
CA GLU A 221 22.82 -0.68 1.78
C GLU A 221 21.79 0.42 1.48
N LYS A 222 21.10 0.36 0.34
CA LYS A 222 20.12 1.34 -0.14
C LYS A 222 18.65 0.97 0.17
N GLN A 223 18.40 -0.18 0.79
CA GLN A 223 17.09 -0.61 1.30
C GLN A 223 17.07 -0.68 2.85
N SER A 224 15.89 -0.71 3.45
CA SER A 224 15.67 -0.82 4.91
C SER A 224 14.88 -2.07 5.33
N PHE A 225 14.34 -2.83 4.38
CA PHE A 225 13.51 -4.00 4.63
C PHE A 225 14.25 -5.08 5.42
N ILE A 226 15.48 -5.38 5.01
CA ILE A 226 16.46 -6.14 5.79
C ILE A 226 17.33 -5.12 6.54
N LYS A 227 17.16 -5.07 7.86
CA LYS A 227 17.84 -4.09 8.73
C LYS A 227 19.36 -4.27 8.64
N LYS A 228 20.10 -3.16 8.81
CA LYS A 228 21.57 -3.11 8.76
C LYS A 228 22.25 -4.17 9.64
N GLY A 229 21.77 -4.40 10.86
CA GLY A 229 22.34 -5.42 11.76
C GLY A 229 22.07 -6.87 11.36
N HIS A 230 21.25 -7.11 10.33
CA HIS A 230 20.90 -8.45 9.85
C HIS A 230 21.37 -8.70 8.41
N ILE A 231 21.94 -7.69 7.73
CA ILE A 231 22.24 -7.82 6.29
C ILE A 231 23.39 -8.80 6.02
N ASP A 232 24.45 -8.77 6.82
CA ASP A 232 25.58 -9.72 6.68
C ASP A 232 25.12 -11.15 6.96
N ASN A 233 24.25 -11.33 7.96
CA ASN A 233 23.63 -12.63 8.22
C ASN A 233 22.76 -13.06 7.02
N PHE A 234 21.99 -12.15 6.43
CA PHE A 234 21.17 -12.44 5.27
C PHE A 234 22.01 -12.86 4.06
N LEU A 235 23.08 -12.12 3.75
CA LEU A 235 23.96 -12.37 2.60
C LEU A 235 24.90 -13.58 2.81
N GLY A 236 25.28 -13.89 4.05
CA GLY A 236 26.15 -15.02 4.38
C GLY A 236 27.53 -14.89 3.72
N ASP A 237 27.95 -15.94 3.01
CA ASP A 237 29.20 -16.00 2.25
C ASP A 237 29.25 -14.97 1.11
N LYS A 238 28.11 -14.42 0.70
CA LYS A 238 27.98 -13.40 -0.35
C LYS A 238 28.13 -11.97 0.18
N SER A 239 28.49 -11.75 1.45
CA SER A 239 28.57 -10.39 2.04
C SER A 239 29.54 -9.44 1.32
N SER A 240 30.54 -9.96 0.60
CA SER A 240 31.50 -9.15 -0.17
C SER A 240 31.11 -8.93 -1.64
N THR A 241 30.38 -9.88 -2.25
CA THR A 241 30.07 -9.92 -3.69
C THR A 241 28.60 -9.64 -4.03
N GLY A 242 27.71 -9.75 -3.05
CA GLY A 242 26.26 -9.77 -3.27
C GLY A 242 25.76 -11.04 -3.95
N ILE A 243 24.44 -11.09 -4.14
CA ILE A 243 23.71 -12.13 -4.86
C ILE A 243 23.45 -11.63 -6.28
N ASN A 244 24.05 -12.28 -7.28
CA ASN A 244 24.05 -11.79 -8.67
C ASN A 244 23.06 -12.54 -9.57
N SER A 245 22.58 -13.70 -9.14
CA SER A 245 21.76 -14.59 -9.96
C SER A 245 20.83 -15.45 -9.10
N LYS A 246 19.79 -16.04 -9.70
CA LYS A 246 18.90 -16.99 -9.02
C LYS A 246 19.67 -18.22 -8.48
N SER A 247 20.73 -18.65 -9.16
CA SER A 247 21.58 -19.77 -8.72
C SER A 247 22.39 -19.46 -7.46
N ASP A 248 22.67 -18.18 -7.17
CA ASP A 248 23.32 -17.77 -5.92
C ASP A 248 22.34 -17.77 -4.72
N VAL A 249 21.05 -17.95 -4.96
CA VAL A 249 20.03 -17.89 -3.90
C VAL A 249 19.91 -19.24 -3.21
N SER A 250 20.48 -19.32 -2.00
CA SER A 250 20.32 -20.47 -1.12
C SER A 250 18.91 -20.59 -0.54
N TYR A 251 18.56 -21.79 -0.05
CA TYR A 251 17.34 -22.00 0.72
C TYR A 251 17.28 -21.10 1.97
N ALA A 252 18.43 -20.85 2.62
CA ALA A 252 18.51 -19.99 3.78
C ALA A 252 18.14 -18.53 3.45
N HIS A 253 18.51 -18.01 2.28
CA HIS A 253 18.09 -16.67 1.83
C HIS A 253 16.58 -16.60 1.67
N VAL A 254 15.97 -17.61 1.02
CA VAL A 254 14.52 -17.70 0.83
C VAL A 254 13.79 -17.75 2.16
N ALA A 255 14.23 -18.61 3.09
CA ALA A 255 13.61 -18.74 4.41
C ALA A 255 13.64 -17.42 5.21
N LYS A 256 14.77 -16.71 5.20
CA LYS A 256 14.92 -15.42 5.88
C LYS A 256 14.00 -14.35 5.27
N LEU A 257 13.96 -14.24 3.94
CA LEU A 257 13.10 -13.26 3.28
C LEU A 257 11.61 -13.59 3.49
N LYS A 258 11.22 -14.87 3.37
CA LYS A 258 9.85 -15.34 3.63
C LYS A 258 9.42 -15.00 5.05
N SER A 259 10.25 -15.27 6.05
CA SER A 259 9.98 -14.92 7.45
C SER A 259 9.79 -13.42 7.65
N ARG A 260 10.68 -12.60 7.06
CA ARG A 260 10.55 -11.13 7.11
C ARG A 260 9.27 -10.64 6.44
N CYS A 261 8.91 -11.22 5.30
CA CYS A 261 7.67 -10.90 4.60
C CYS A 261 6.44 -11.26 5.43
N SER A 262 6.35 -12.47 5.98
CA SER A 262 5.26 -12.86 6.88
C SER A 262 5.10 -11.88 8.05
N ALA A 263 6.21 -11.48 8.69
CA ALA A 263 6.18 -10.50 9.77
C ALA A 263 5.73 -9.10 9.30
N ALA A 264 6.21 -8.62 8.15
CA ALA A 264 5.84 -7.30 7.62
C ALA A 264 4.37 -7.25 7.17
N LEU A 265 3.89 -8.30 6.51
CA LEU A 265 2.54 -8.40 5.96
C LEU A 265 1.45 -8.39 7.04
N GLU A 266 1.74 -8.90 8.23
CA GLU A 266 0.81 -8.93 9.36
C GLU A 266 0.80 -7.66 10.22
N ARG A 267 1.75 -6.73 10.00
CA ARG A 267 1.78 -5.46 10.74
C ARG A 267 0.60 -4.57 10.36
N PRO A 268 0.11 -3.73 11.29
CA PRO A 268 -0.79 -2.63 10.96
C PRO A 268 -0.17 -1.76 9.87
N PHE A 269 -1.00 -1.33 8.92
CA PHE A 269 -0.58 -0.39 7.90
C PHE A 269 -0.51 1.02 8.50
N ILE A 270 0.64 1.67 8.33
CA ILE A 270 0.92 3.02 8.80
C ILE A 270 1.61 3.78 7.67
N ARG A 271 1.05 4.92 7.27
CA ARG A 271 1.59 5.80 6.25
C ARG A 271 1.92 7.16 6.85
N GLU A 272 3.21 7.43 6.97
CA GLU A 272 3.74 8.74 7.35
C GLU A 272 4.13 9.56 6.11
N THR A 273 4.68 8.89 5.07
CA THR A 273 5.14 9.56 3.86
C THR A 273 4.88 8.72 2.59
N PHE A 274 4.65 9.37 1.44
CA PHE A 274 4.79 8.70 0.15
C PHE A 274 6.28 8.52 -0.18
N TYR A 275 6.61 7.45 -0.92
CA TYR A 275 7.95 6.88 -1.06
C TYR A 275 9.12 7.86 -0.96
N MET A 276 10.00 7.59 0.02
CA MET A 276 11.25 8.31 0.23
C MET A 276 12.42 7.31 0.14
N PRO A 277 13.31 7.43 -0.86
CA PRO A 277 14.51 6.59 -0.95
C PRO A 277 15.36 6.70 0.32
N LYS A 278 16.09 5.63 0.61
CA LYS A 278 16.74 5.47 1.91
C LYS A 278 17.67 6.63 2.28
N GLU A 279 18.45 7.03 1.32
CA GLU A 279 19.46 8.06 1.46
C GLU A 279 18.91 9.45 1.81
N TYR A 280 17.63 9.72 1.54
CA TYR A 280 17.02 11.00 1.91
C TYR A 280 16.44 10.96 3.32
N TRP A 281 15.83 9.85 3.74
CA TRP A 281 15.33 9.76 5.12
C TRP A 281 16.45 9.72 6.14
N GLU A 282 17.60 9.14 5.80
CA GLU A 282 18.78 9.16 6.66
C GLU A 282 19.32 10.59 6.88
N LYS A 283 19.09 11.48 5.91
CA LYS A 283 19.51 12.89 5.93
C LYS A 283 18.45 13.84 6.49
N ASP A 284 17.21 13.38 6.71
CA ASP A 284 16.15 14.22 7.25
C ASP A 284 16.37 14.49 8.75
N THR A 285 16.91 15.67 9.06
CA THR A 285 17.17 16.11 10.43
C THR A 285 15.92 16.65 11.14
N THR A 286 14.82 16.84 10.42
CA THR A 286 13.59 17.45 10.97
C THR A 286 12.70 16.46 11.71
N VAL A 287 12.88 15.16 11.45
CA VAL A 287 12.18 14.08 12.16
C VAL A 287 13.10 13.41 13.18
N THR A 288 12.53 13.11 14.35
CA THR A 288 13.21 12.31 15.38
C THR A 288 13.66 10.97 14.79
N TYR A 289 14.78 10.43 15.26
CA TYR A 289 15.32 9.16 14.74
C TYR A 289 14.31 8.01 14.82
N SER A 290 13.48 7.99 15.88
CA SER A 290 12.37 7.05 16.07
C SER A 290 11.17 7.24 15.12
N SER A 291 11.14 8.31 14.35
CA SER A 291 10.12 8.55 13.31
C SER A 291 10.68 8.42 11.88
N ARG A 292 11.98 8.12 11.73
CA ARG A 292 12.63 7.91 10.43
C ARG A 292 12.42 6.49 9.92
N PHE A 293 11.17 6.06 9.81
CA PHE A 293 10.83 4.75 9.25
C PHE A 293 10.21 4.92 7.87
N LEU A 294 10.74 4.17 6.90
CA LEU A 294 10.09 3.97 5.60
C LEU A 294 8.80 3.16 5.83
N ASP A 295 7.70 3.56 5.19
CA ASP A 295 6.42 2.83 5.26
C ASP A 295 6.66 1.37 4.86
N GLU A 296 6.41 0.44 5.79
CA GLU A 296 6.59 -0.99 5.57
C GLU A 296 5.86 -1.50 4.32
N PHE A 297 4.73 -0.90 3.93
CA PHE A 297 4.03 -1.23 2.69
C PHE A 297 4.90 -1.02 1.45
N GLN A 298 5.69 0.05 1.41
CA GLN A 298 6.46 0.41 0.22
C GLN A 298 7.57 -0.59 -0.07
N GLU A 299 8.24 -1.08 0.98
CA GLU A 299 9.25 -2.12 0.83
C GLU A 299 8.63 -3.50 0.69
N ALA A 300 7.50 -3.77 1.35
CA ALA A 300 6.79 -5.03 1.15
C ALA A 300 6.32 -5.21 -0.30
N VAL A 301 5.98 -4.12 -1.01
CA VAL A 301 5.76 -4.18 -2.47
C VAL A 301 6.98 -4.74 -3.20
N ILE A 302 8.18 -4.25 -2.88
CA ILE A 302 9.42 -4.66 -3.54
C ILE A 302 9.76 -6.13 -3.24
N PHE A 303 9.62 -6.53 -1.98
CA PHE A 303 10.20 -7.79 -1.49
C PHE A 303 9.23 -8.95 -1.32
N CYS A 304 7.93 -8.68 -1.17
CA CYS A 304 6.94 -9.68 -0.77
C CYS A 304 5.86 -9.91 -1.83
N THR A 305 5.92 -9.21 -2.96
CA THR A 305 4.93 -9.32 -4.02
C THR A 305 5.55 -9.88 -5.30
N LYS A 306 4.73 -10.57 -6.09
CA LYS A 306 5.14 -11.07 -7.40
C LYS A 306 5.57 -9.90 -8.27
N SER A 307 6.61 -10.14 -9.06
CA SER A 307 7.16 -9.15 -9.97
C SER A 307 6.10 -8.60 -10.93
N ARG A 308 6.08 -7.27 -11.03
CA ARG A 308 5.31 -6.49 -12.00
C ARG A 308 6.13 -5.30 -12.46
N THR A 309 6.00 -4.91 -13.73
CA THR A 309 6.64 -3.70 -14.23
C THR A 309 5.91 -2.43 -13.79
N ALA A 310 6.62 -1.31 -13.76
CA ALA A 310 6.02 0.00 -13.43
C ALA A 310 4.91 0.37 -14.42
N GLU A 311 5.11 0.16 -15.72
CA GLU A 311 4.08 0.41 -16.74
C GLU A 311 2.83 -0.44 -16.52
N LYS A 312 3.00 -1.75 -16.27
CA LYS A 312 1.87 -2.64 -16.01
C LYS A 312 1.11 -2.23 -14.76
N TYR A 313 1.79 -1.76 -13.71
CA TYR A 313 1.12 -1.21 -12.53
C TYR A 313 0.32 0.06 -12.86
N ILE A 314 0.90 1.00 -13.62
CA ILE A 314 0.22 2.24 -14.03
C ILE A 314 -1.04 1.92 -14.84
N VAL A 315 -0.96 1.02 -15.81
CA VAL A 315 -2.07 0.70 -16.70
C VAL A 315 -3.12 -0.16 -16.00
N ASP A 316 -2.71 -1.26 -15.36
CA ASP A 316 -3.65 -2.23 -14.83
C ASP A 316 -4.21 -1.80 -13.48
N THR A 317 -3.37 -1.29 -12.58
CA THR A 317 -3.80 -0.88 -11.24
C THR A 317 -4.27 0.56 -11.27
N LEU A 318 -3.47 1.49 -11.79
CA LEU A 318 -3.78 2.92 -11.68
C LEU A 318 -4.71 3.43 -12.76
N LYS A 319 -5.00 2.59 -13.76
CA LYS A 319 -5.82 2.94 -14.93
C LYS A 319 -5.36 4.24 -15.60
N GLY A 320 -4.07 4.58 -15.49
CA GLY A 320 -3.45 5.76 -16.06
C GLY A 320 -2.74 5.46 -17.38
N LYS A 321 -2.00 6.44 -17.89
CA LYS A 321 -1.10 6.27 -19.05
C LYS A 321 0.34 6.32 -18.58
N ALA A 322 1.21 5.49 -19.14
CA ALA A 322 2.65 5.61 -18.96
C ALA A 322 3.24 6.55 -20.01
N LYS A 323 4.11 7.47 -19.59
CA LYS A 323 4.91 8.31 -20.49
C LYS A 323 5.93 7.43 -21.23
N GLU A 324 6.22 7.76 -22.49
CA GLU A 324 7.31 7.12 -23.24
C GLU A 324 8.68 7.52 -22.68
N THR A 325 8.81 8.76 -22.21
CA THR A 325 10.02 9.31 -21.61
C THR A 325 9.69 10.02 -20.30
N SER A 326 10.53 9.84 -19.30
CA SER A 326 10.46 10.61 -18.06
C SER A 326 11.17 11.96 -18.25
N GLU A 327 10.45 13.07 -18.07
CA GLU A 327 11.10 14.35 -17.82
C GLU A 327 11.64 14.34 -16.39
N LEU A 328 12.92 14.68 -16.25
CA LEU A 328 13.64 14.62 -15.00
C LEU A 328 13.67 16.03 -14.39
N ASP A 329 12.72 16.35 -13.52
CA ASP A 329 12.82 17.55 -12.69
C ASP A 329 13.95 17.36 -11.67
N SER A 330 15.00 18.17 -11.79
CA SER A 330 16.18 18.14 -10.90
C SER A 330 15.87 18.35 -9.43
N GLN A 331 14.70 18.88 -9.08
CA GLN A 331 14.27 19.07 -7.70
C GLN A 331 13.44 17.89 -7.16
N ASP A 332 13.04 16.93 -8.00
CA ASP A 332 12.29 15.77 -7.55
C ASP A 332 13.17 14.77 -6.81
N VAL A 333 12.63 14.13 -5.77
CA VAL A 333 13.29 13.04 -5.04
C VAL A 333 13.67 11.87 -5.95
N CYS A 334 12.85 11.58 -6.96
CA CYS A 334 13.09 10.50 -7.92
C CYS A 334 14.01 10.92 -9.08
N TYR A 335 14.52 12.15 -9.05
CA TYR A 335 15.46 12.63 -10.05
C TYR A 335 16.72 11.77 -10.05
N LEU A 336 17.20 11.49 -11.25
CA LEU A 336 18.49 10.86 -11.50
C LEU A 336 19.28 11.76 -12.42
N ALA A 337 20.53 12.02 -12.07
CA ALA A 337 21.43 12.84 -12.90
C ALA A 337 21.65 12.21 -14.28
N ASN A 338 21.62 10.88 -14.35
CA ASN A 338 21.74 10.12 -15.59
C ASN A 338 20.38 9.58 -16.02
N LYS A 339 20.10 9.64 -17.32
CA LYS A 339 18.89 9.06 -17.91
C LYS A 339 18.90 7.54 -17.70
N VAL A 340 17.84 7.02 -17.10
CA VAL A 340 17.60 5.57 -17.03
C VAL A 340 16.76 5.18 -18.24
N ASN A 341 17.34 4.35 -19.10
CA ASN A 341 16.60 3.77 -20.22
C ASN A 341 15.66 2.68 -19.72
N ASP A 342 14.59 2.43 -20.46
CA ASP A 342 13.67 1.30 -20.24
C ASP A 342 13.00 1.26 -18.85
N LEU A 343 12.74 2.42 -18.23
CA LEU A 343 11.98 2.52 -16.97
C LEU A 343 10.67 1.72 -16.98
N LYS A 344 10.03 1.59 -18.16
CA LYS A 344 8.79 0.82 -18.35
C LYS A 344 8.96 -0.66 -18.07
N ASN A 345 10.15 -1.20 -18.32
CA ASN A 345 10.48 -2.62 -18.15
C ASN A 345 11.02 -2.95 -16.76
N LEU A 346 11.33 -1.94 -15.94
CA LEU A 346 11.77 -2.15 -14.58
C LEU A 346 10.70 -2.86 -13.78
N LYS A 347 11.08 -4.00 -13.21
CA LYS A 347 10.28 -4.80 -12.31
C LYS A 347 10.30 -4.20 -10.91
N THR A 348 9.40 -4.70 -10.08
CA THR A 348 9.18 -4.25 -8.70
C THR A 348 10.44 -4.34 -7.84
N PHE A 349 11.29 -5.31 -8.13
CA PHE A 349 12.52 -5.59 -7.38
C PHE A 349 13.79 -4.99 -8.01
N ASP A 350 13.69 -4.28 -9.13
CA ASP A 350 14.87 -3.72 -9.81
C ASP A 350 15.25 -2.36 -9.19
N PRO A 351 16.43 -2.22 -8.56
CA PRO A 351 16.93 -0.92 -8.14
C PRO A 351 17.58 -0.18 -9.31
N PHE A 352 17.60 1.15 -9.23
CA PHE A 352 18.34 1.98 -10.18
C PHE A 352 18.79 3.28 -9.52
N GLY A 353 20.11 3.50 -9.40
CA GLY A 353 20.66 4.72 -8.80
C GLY A 353 20.20 4.99 -7.36
N GLY A 354 19.93 3.92 -6.58
CA GLY A 354 19.39 4.02 -5.21
C GLY A 354 17.88 4.22 -5.13
N ASN A 355 17.22 4.45 -6.26
CA ASN A 355 15.77 4.44 -6.42
C ASN A 355 15.26 3.03 -6.77
N GLY A 356 13.95 2.90 -6.93
CA GLY A 356 13.31 1.66 -7.36
C GLY A 356 11.93 1.88 -7.93
N PHE A 357 11.12 0.82 -7.87
CA PHE A 357 9.79 0.74 -8.47
C PHE A 357 8.91 1.98 -8.30
N TRP A 358 8.80 2.53 -7.09
CA TRP A 358 7.94 3.69 -6.83
C TRP A 358 8.38 4.96 -7.58
N CYS A 359 9.69 5.16 -7.74
CA CYS A 359 10.19 6.24 -8.57
C CYS A 359 9.96 5.98 -10.05
N ALA A 360 10.07 4.74 -10.52
CA ALA A 360 9.74 4.40 -11.90
C ALA A 360 8.25 4.69 -12.18
N VAL A 361 7.35 4.28 -11.27
CA VAL A 361 5.91 4.59 -11.37
C VAL A 361 5.70 6.10 -11.40
N LYS A 362 6.30 6.87 -10.49
CA LYS A 362 6.15 8.33 -10.44
C LYS A 362 6.64 9.01 -11.72
N LEU A 363 7.82 8.65 -12.20
CA LEU A 363 8.43 9.24 -13.39
C LEU A 363 7.64 8.92 -14.67
N LEU A 364 7.03 7.75 -14.74
CA LEU A 364 6.24 7.30 -15.89
C LEU A 364 4.77 7.71 -15.82
N TYR A 365 4.21 8.01 -14.65
CA TYR A 365 2.77 8.27 -14.53
C TYR A 365 2.35 9.53 -15.29
N LYS A 366 1.30 9.42 -16.10
CA LYS A 366 0.60 10.51 -16.78
C LYS A 366 -0.90 10.39 -16.47
N GLU A 367 -1.49 11.48 -15.97
CA GLU A 367 -2.95 11.57 -15.80
C GLU A 367 -3.65 11.42 -17.17
N ASN A 368 -4.86 10.87 -17.14
CA ASN A 368 -5.62 10.55 -18.35
C ASN A 368 -6.12 11.76 -19.11
#